data_AF-A0A9D3M0B3-F1
#
_entry.id   AF-A0A9D3M0B3-F1
#
_cell.length_a   1.000
_cell.length_b   1.000
_cell.length_c   1.000
_cell.angle_alpha   90.00
_cell.angle_beta   90.00
_cell.angle_gamma   90.00
#
_symmetry.space_group_name_H-M   'P 1'
#
loop_
_entity.id
_entity.type
_entity.pdbx_description
1 polymer ?
#
loop_
_entity_poly.entity_id
_entity_poly.type
_entity_poly.pdbx_seq_one_letter_code
_entity_poly.pdbx_strand_id
1 'polypeptide(L)' 'MDYFARDCYHLGIESNFNCKRFFKFARVCLADDEDESEDRTMQICMRDKEVGHIYDLYQTRNNIHQKACQHKVVSAIDTM' A
#
# COMPACT_ATOMS: atom_id res chain seq x y z
N MET A 1 -0.16 5.73 1.30
CA MET A 1 -0.52 6.31 -0.02
C MET A 1 0.23 7.61 -0.28
N ASP A 2 0.07 8.62 0.57
CA ASP A 2 0.72 9.93 0.36
C ASP A 2 2.24 9.85 0.25
N TYR A 3 2.90 9.23 1.23
CA TYR A 3 4.37 9.11 1.21
C TYR A 3 4.86 8.27 0.02
N PHE A 4 4.12 7.25 -0.43
CA PHE A 4 4.51 6.50 -1.63
C PHE A 4 4.56 7.39 -2.86
N ALA A 5 3.52 8.19 -3.10
CA ALA A 5 3.48 9.10 -4.25
C ALA A 5 4.54 10.21 -4.12
N ARG A 6 4.70 10.74 -2.91
CA ARG A 6 5.69 11.78 -2.59
C ARG A 6 7.11 11.28 -2.82
N ASP A 7 7.47 10.15 -2.23
CA ASP A 7 8.82 9.61 -2.27
C ASP A 7 9.16 9.16 -3.70
N CYS A 8 8.22 8.50 -4.40
CA CYS A 8 8.39 8.18 -5.81
C CYS A 8 8.66 9.41 -6.67
N TYR A 9 7.94 10.52 -6.43
CA TYR A 9 8.16 11.77 -7.16
C TYR A 9 9.55 12.38 -6.90
N HIS A 10 9.99 12.44 -5.64
CA HIS A 10 11.28 13.05 -5.30
C HIS A 10 12.49 12.15 -5.57
N LEU A 11 12.31 10.82 -5.49
CA LEU A 11 13.37 9.84 -5.76
C LEU A 11 13.45 9.45 -7.25
N GLY A 12 12.51 9.91 -8.09
CA GLY A 12 12.44 9.54 -9.50
C GLY A 12 12.11 8.06 -9.73
N ILE A 13 11.37 7.43 -8.80
CA ILE A 13 10.95 6.04 -8.91
C ILE A 13 9.55 6.02 -9.53
N GLU A 14 9.37 5.29 -10.63
CA GLU A 14 8.04 5.10 -11.22
C GLU A 14 7.11 4.32 -10.27
N SER A 15 5.90 4.84 -10.07
CA SER A 15 4.83 4.18 -9.33
C SER A 15 3.66 3.89 -10.25
N ASN A 16 3.29 2.61 -10.35
CA ASN A 16 2.10 2.17 -11.08
C ASN A 16 0.81 2.28 -10.25
N PHE A 17 0.93 2.69 -8.98
CA PHE A 17 -0.20 2.73 -8.05
C PHE A 17 -0.98 4.06 -8.12
N ASN A 18 -2.29 3.99 -8.36
CA ASN A 18 -3.19 5.14 -8.38
C ASN A 18 -4.13 5.19 -7.15
N CYS A 19 -3.80 6.07 -6.20
CA CYS A 19 -4.59 6.28 -4.97
C CYS A 19 -6.05 6.66 -5.24
N LYS A 20 -6.32 7.47 -6.27
CA LYS A 20 -7.69 7.92 -6.60
C LYS A 20 -8.54 6.75 -7.08
N ARG A 21 -7.95 5.79 -7.79
CA ARG A 21 -8.64 4.57 -8.24
C ARG A 21 -9.00 3.69 -7.04
N PHE A 22 -8.07 3.50 -6.11
CA PHE A 22 -8.29 2.75 -4.87
C PHE A 22 -9.50 3.28 -4.09
N PHE A 23 -9.58 4.59 -3.86
CA PHE A 23 -10.70 5.18 -3.12
C PHE A 23 -12.04 5.11 -3.87
N LYS A 24 -12.05 5.14 -5.21
CA LYS A 24 -13.29 5.01 -5.99
C LYS A 24 -13.96 3.64 -5.85
N PHE A 25 -13.17 2.59 -5.61
CA PHE A 25 -13.66 1.22 -5.51
C PHE A 25 -13.75 0.70 -4.07
N ALA A 26 -13.30 1.48 -3.08
CA ALA A 26 -13.43 1.17 -1.67
C ALA A 26 -14.92 1.15 -1.26
N ARG A 27 -15.34 0.08 -0.60
CA ARG A 27 -16.67 -0.04 0.01
C ARG A 27 -16.52 -0.60 1.42
N VAL A 28 -17.51 -0.34 2.27
CA VAL A 28 -17.59 -0.97 3.60
C VAL A 28 -18.53 -2.16 3.46
N CYS A 29 -18.06 -3.34 3.84
CA CYS A 29 -18.85 -4.57 3.85
C CYS A 29 -18.83 -5.19 5.25
N LEU A 30 -19.86 -5.97 5.57
CA LEU A 30 -19.83 -6.86 6.72
C LEU A 30 -18.89 -8.01 6.37
N ALA A 31 -17.87 -8.23 7.20
CA ALA A 31 -17.05 -9.42 7.10
C ALA A 31 -17.78 -10.57 7.79
N ASP A 32 -17.99 -11.66 7.05
CA ASP A 32 -18.38 -12.94 7.64
C ASP A 32 -17.08 -13.57 8.17
N ASP A 33 -16.69 -13.17 9.39
CA ASP A 33 -15.60 -13.83 10.10
C ASP A 33 -16.06 -15.26 10.47
N GLU A 34 -15.21 -16.27 10.23
CA GLU A 34 -15.53 -17.70 10.45
C GLU A 34 -15.67 -18.04 11.95
N ASP A 35 -15.20 -17.17 12.83
CA ASP A 35 -15.33 -17.32 14.28
C ASP A 35 -16.73 -16.91 14.72
N GLU A 36 -17.52 -17.87 15.24
CA GLU A 36 -18.89 -17.74 15.77
C GLU A 36 -19.04 -16.75 16.96
N SER A 37 -18.08 -15.86 17.20
CA SER A 37 -18.26 -14.71 18.08
C SER A 37 -19.14 -13.68 17.39
N GLU A 38 -20.27 -13.34 18.02
CA GLU A 38 -21.40 -12.53 17.51
C GLU A 38 -21.08 -11.12 16.97
N ASP A 39 -19.82 -10.69 16.97
CA ASP A 39 -19.38 -9.36 16.55
C ASP A 39 -18.98 -9.33 15.07
N ARG A 40 -19.99 -9.24 14.19
CA ARG A 40 -19.75 -8.95 12.76
C ARG A 40 -19.06 -7.61 12.60
N THR A 41 -17.80 -7.61 12.14
CA THR A 41 -17.03 -6.39 11.95
C THR A 41 -17.28 -5.78 10.56
N MET A 42 -17.43 -4.45 10.51
CA MET A 42 -17.47 -3.73 9.23
C MET A 42 -16.04 -3.47 8.76
N GLN A 43 -15.69 -4.00 7.59
CA GLN A 43 -14.36 -3.87 7.02
C GLN A 43 -14.36 -3.07 5.71
N ILE A 44 -13.24 -2.43 5.41
CA ILE A 44 -13.04 -1.77 4.11
C ILE A 44 -12.65 -2.85 3.11
N CYS A 45 -13.55 -3.12 2.16
CA CYS A 45 -13.36 -4.08 1.11
C CYS A 45 -13.10 -3.38 -0.22
N MET A 46 -12.33 -4.08 -1.06
CA MET A 46 -12.07 -3.69 -2.43
C MET A 46 -12.81 -4.60 -3.40
N ARG A 47 -13.09 -4.05 -4.58
CA ARG A 47 -13.60 -4.84 -5.69
C ARG A 47 -12.56 -5.89 -6.12
N ASP A 48 -13.00 -7.12 -6.31
CA ASP A 48 -12.25 -8.26 -6.82
C ASP A 48 -11.30 -7.93 -8.00
N LYS A 49 -11.77 -7.15 -8.98
CA LYS A 49 -11.01 -6.73 -10.17
C LYS A 49 -9.83 -5.79 -9.88
N GLU A 50 -9.78 -5.19 -8.69
CA GLU A 50 -8.70 -4.29 -8.27
C GLU A 50 -7.53 -5.03 -7.60
N VAL A 51 -7.55 -6.37 -7.54
CA VAL A 51 -6.47 -7.17 -6.96
C VAL A 51 -5.10 -6.87 -7.58
N GLY A 52 -5.03 -6.71 -8.90
CA GLY A 52 -3.78 -6.33 -9.59
C GLY A 52 -3.23 -4.98 -9.12
N HIS A 53 -4.13 -4.03 -8.89
CA HIS A 53 -3.76 -2.70 -8.41
C HIS A 53 -3.29 -2.71 -6.95
N ILE A 54 -3.75 -3.68 -6.15
CA ILE A 54 -3.21 -3.93 -4.81
C ILE A 54 -1.81 -4.55 -4.90
N TYR A 55 -1.56 -5.45 -5.85
CA TYR A 55 -0.19 -5.95 -6.07
C TYR A 55 0.79 -4.84 -6.46
N ASP A 56 0.38 -3.92 -7.33
CA ASP A 56 1.20 -2.77 -7.73
C ASP A 56 1.58 -1.87 -6.54
N LEU A 57 0.68 -1.75 -5.54
CA LEU A 57 0.94 -1.03 -4.29
C LEU A 57 2.09 -1.69 -3.52
N TYR A 58 2.02 -3.01 -3.32
CA TYR A 58 3.05 -3.74 -2.59
C TYR A 58 4.38 -3.78 -3.33
N GLN A 59 4.35 -3.87 -4.67
CA GLN A 59 5.56 -3.78 -5.48
C GLN A 59 6.23 -2.41 -5.34
N THR A 60 5.45 -1.33 -5.41
CA THR A 60 5.95 0.04 -5.20
C THR A 60 6.54 0.19 -3.80
N ARG A 61 5.87 -0.32 -2.76
CA ARG A 61 6.37 -0.32 -1.39
C ARG A 61 7.72 -1.03 -1.27
N ASN A 62 7.84 -2.22 -1.87
CA ASN A 62 9.08 -2.98 -1.83
C ASN A 62 10.22 -2.25 -2.56
N ASN A 63 9.93 -1.65 -3.73
CA ASN A 63 10.90 -0.84 -4.47
C ASN A 63 11.43 0.34 -3.64
N ILE A 64 10.55 1.11 -3.00
CA ILE A 64 10.95 2.24 -2.15
C ILE A 64 11.80 1.72 -0.98
N HIS A 65 11.36 0.64 -0.34
CA HIS A 65 12.05 0.09 0.82
C HIS A 65 13.47 -0.36 0.50
N GLN A 66 13.66 -1.12 -0.58
CA GLN A 66 14.97 -1.65 -0.97
C GLN A 66 15.88 -0.56 -1.56
N LYS A 67 15.35 0.35 -2.37
CA LYS A 67 16.16 1.32 -3.10
C LYS A 67 16.48 2.58 -2.32
N ALA A 68 15.59 3.01 -1.41
CA ALA A 68 15.74 4.26 -0.69
C ALA A 68 15.89 4.04 0.83
N CYS A 69 14.90 3.44 1.49
CA CYS A 69 14.90 3.33 2.96
C CYS A 69 16.07 2.48 3.49
N GLN A 70 16.33 1.34 2.86
CA GLN A 70 17.43 0.44 3.23
C GLN A 70 18.69 0.66 2.39
N HIS A 71 18.80 1.81 1.73
CA HIS A 71 19.99 2.10 0.94
C HIS A 71 21.22 2.14 1.87
N LYS A 72 22.26 1.38 1.52
CA LYS A 72 23.43 1.17 2.38
C LYS A 72 24.09 2.49 2.83
N VAL A 73 24.14 3.48 1.94
CA VAL A 73 24.71 4.80 2.25
C VAL A 73 23.79 5.59 3.18
N VAL A 74 22.46 5.49 3.02
CA VAL A 74 21.51 6.17 3.92
C VAL A 74 21.62 5.57 5.32
N SER A 75 21.62 4.24 5.41
CA SER A 75 21.80 3.55 6.68
C SER A 75 23.14 3.87 7.34
N ALA A 76 24.21 4.07 6.56
CA ALA A 76 25.50 4.47 7.10
C ALA A 76 25.46 5.90 7.67
N ILE A 77 24.80 6.84 6.97
CA ILE A 77 24.65 8.23 7.42
C ILE A 77 23.77 8.29 8.68
N ASP A 78 22.69 7.52 8.77
CA ASP A 78 21.82 7.49 9.94
C ASP A 78 22.50 6.91 11.18
N THR A 79 23.54 6.08 11.01
CA THR A 79 24.34 5.52 12.12
C THR A 79 25.52 6.39 12.55
N MET A 80 25.84 7.45 11.80
CA MET A 80 26.87 8.43 12.16
C MET A 80 26.34 9.42 13.20
#